data_AF-A0A434CL63-F1
#
_entry.id   AF-A0A434CL63-F1
#
_cell.length_a   1.000
_cell.length_b   1.000
_cell.length_c   1.000
_cell.angle_alpha   90.00
_cell.angle_beta   90.00
_cell.angle_gamma   90.00
#
_symmetry.space_group_name_H-M   'P 1'
#
loop_
_entity.id
_entity.type
_entity.pdbx_description
1 polymer ?
#
loop_
_entity_poly.entity_id
_entity_poly.type
_entity_poly.pdbx_seq_one_letter_code
_entity_poly.pdbx_strand_id
1 'polypeptide(L)'
;VFEDADLDSAVEGLVDGIWFNQGQVCCAGSRLLVQEGIADAFIAKVKTRMSRLRVGSPLDKNTDIGPLVDLTQLDRVKGLVAEGAKQGAVCWQPDVALPSSGYYHLPTLATGVSPANILAQEEVFGPVLATMTFRNTEEAVELANNTRYGLAASVWSENVNLALHVAPQLKAGVVWVNGTNMFDAACGFGGYRESGFGREGGREGMFEYLSAKLPLGPVIKPATASAQPVEQAESDAIDRTAKLFIGGKQVRPDGNYSIAVATAKGKLAGEVGLGSRKDIRDAVSAARACKAWPEATAYN
;
A
#
# COMPACT_ATOMS: atom_id res chain seq x y z
N VAL A 1 1.89 -9.11 14.53
CA VAL A 1 2.20 -10.21 15.46
C VAL A 1 1.02 -10.40 16.38
N PHE A 2 0.34 -11.53 16.27
CA PHE A 2 -0.82 -11.89 17.11
C PHE A 2 -0.37 -12.56 18.41
N GLU A 3 -1.27 -12.59 19.41
CA GLU A 3 -1.01 -13.16 20.75
C GLU A 3 -0.56 -14.62 20.73
N ASP A 4 -1.00 -15.39 19.73
CA ASP A 4 -0.70 -16.81 19.57
C ASP A 4 0.54 -17.08 18.69
N ALA A 5 1.27 -16.03 18.30
CA ALA A 5 2.48 -16.20 17.51
C ALA A 5 3.62 -16.85 18.32
N ASP A 6 4.49 -17.60 17.64
CA ASP A 6 5.81 -17.90 18.18
C ASP A 6 6.61 -16.59 18.32
N LEU A 7 6.69 -16.10 19.56
CA LEU A 7 7.32 -14.81 19.86
C LEU A 7 8.82 -14.81 19.56
N ASP A 8 9.52 -15.93 19.79
CA ASP A 8 10.97 -15.96 19.59
C ASP A 8 11.30 -15.96 18.10
N SER A 9 10.59 -16.77 17.31
CA SER A 9 10.71 -16.76 15.84
C SER A 9 10.30 -15.42 15.24
N ALA A 10 9.21 -14.81 15.73
CA ALA A 10 8.77 -13.51 15.26
C ALA A 10 9.76 -12.38 15.61
N VAL A 11 10.44 -12.44 16.76
CA VAL A 11 11.50 -11.49 17.12
C VAL A 11 12.71 -11.65 16.23
N GLU A 12 13.20 -12.87 16.01
CA GLU A 12 14.34 -13.10 15.11
C GLU A 12 14.01 -12.67 13.67
N GLY A 13 12.84 -13.07 13.16
CA GLY A 13 12.38 -12.68 11.83
C GLY A 13 12.21 -11.16 11.67
N LEU A 14 11.74 -10.46 12.71
CA LEU A 14 11.64 -9.00 12.71
C LEU A 14 13.01 -8.32 12.72
N VAL A 15 13.92 -8.81 13.57
CA VAL A 15 15.26 -8.22 13.70
C VAL A 15 16.02 -8.39 12.40
N ASP A 16 16.05 -9.60 11.84
CA ASP A 16 16.66 -9.83 10.54
C ASP A 16 15.88 -9.08 9.45
N GLY A 17 14.55 -9.05 9.49
CA GLY A 17 13.71 -8.42 8.47
C GLY A 17 13.89 -6.91 8.29
N ILE A 18 14.23 -6.19 9.37
CA ILE A 18 14.49 -4.74 9.32
C ILE A 18 15.97 -4.46 9.19
N TRP A 19 16.80 -5.10 10.02
CA TRP A 19 18.16 -4.66 10.23
C TRP A 19 19.19 -5.33 9.32
N PHE A 20 18.84 -6.45 8.65
CA PHE A 20 19.70 -7.15 7.69
C PHE A 20 20.28 -6.25 6.59
N ASN A 21 19.51 -5.27 6.09
CA ASN A 21 19.98 -4.25 5.14
C ASN A 21 19.98 -2.83 5.72
N GLN A 22 20.13 -2.69 7.04
CA GLN A 22 19.96 -1.40 7.75
C GLN A 22 18.64 -0.69 7.41
N GLY A 23 17.57 -1.45 7.15
CA GLY A 23 16.26 -0.93 6.73
C GLY A 23 16.23 -0.35 5.32
N GLN A 24 17.31 -0.47 4.54
CA GLN A 24 17.42 0.02 3.17
C GLN A 24 16.95 -1.04 2.17
N VAL A 25 15.75 -1.57 2.40
CA VAL A 25 15.07 -2.50 1.49
C VAL A 25 13.58 -2.16 1.46
N CYS A 26 12.99 -2.21 0.28
CA CYS A 26 11.60 -1.78 0.05
C CYS A 26 10.56 -2.58 0.88
N CYS A 27 10.90 -3.79 1.32
CA CYS A 27 10.04 -4.65 2.13
C CYS A 27 10.44 -4.70 3.62
N ALA A 28 11.27 -3.76 4.11
CA ALA A 28 11.69 -3.75 5.50
C ALA A 28 10.46 -3.74 6.43
N GLY A 29 10.50 -4.53 7.50
CA GLY A 29 9.44 -4.60 8.52
C GLY A 29 9.29 -3.33 9.38
N SER A 30 9.51 -2.14 8.80
CA SER A 30 9.63 -0.83 9.43
C SER A 30 8.44 -0.41 10.31
N ARG A 31 7.30 -1.09 10.18
CA ARG A 31 6.10 -0.89 11.00
C ARG A 31 5.68 -2.20 11.64
N LEU A 32 5.84 -2.28 12.96
CA LEU A 32 5.41 -3.39 13.79
C LEU A 32 4.02 -3.11 14.35
N LEU A 33 3.08 -4.01 14.06
CA LEU A 33 1.80 -4.11 14.75
C LEU A 33 1.86 -5.33 15.68
N VAL A 34 1.70 -5.12 16.97
CA VAL A 34 1.72 -6.19 17.99
C VAL A 34 0.45 -6.18 18.83
N GLN A 35 -0.14 -7.34 19.06
CA GLN A 35 -1.37 -7.41 19.84
C GLN A 35 -1.11 -7.10 21.32
N GLU A 36 -2.03 -6.36 21.96
CA GLU A 36 -1.79 -5.76 23.28
C GLU A 36 -1.41 -6.76 24.38
N GLY A 37 -1.99 -7.96 24.39
CA GLY A 37 -1.73 -8.96 25.42
C GLY A 37 -0.28 -9.49 25.47
N ILE A 38 0.47 -9.36 24.37
CA ILE A 38 1.88 -9.77 24.25
C ILE A 38 2.85 -8.60 24.04
N ALA A 39 2.36 -7.37 23.89
CA ALA A 39 3.17 -6.23 23.44
C ALA A 39 4.41 -5.98 24.31
N ASP A 40 4.24 -5.93 25.64
CA ASP A 40 5.34 -5.66 26.56
C ASP A 40 6.41 -6.76 26.54
N ALA A 41 5.97 -8.04 26.58
CA ALA A 41 6.86 -9.18 26.52
C ALA A 41 7.62 -9.26 25.19
N PHE A 42 6.93 -8.98 24.08
CA PHE A 42 7.53 -8.95 22.75
C PHE A 42 8.54 -7.81 22.62
N ILE A 43 8.19 -6.59 23.02
CA ILE A 43 9.09 -5.42 22.98
C ILE A 43 10.34 -5.67 23.84
N ALA A 44 10.21 -6.30 25.01
CA ALA A 44 11.35 -6.64 25.85
C ALA A 44 12.31 -7.63 25.14
N LYS A 45 11.78 -8.64 24.45
CA LYS A 45 12.58 -9.58 23.65
C LYS A 45 13.25 -8.88 22.47
N VAL A 46 12.54 -8.01 21.75
CA VAL A 46 13.11 -7.19 20.65
C VAL A 46 14.28 -6.34 21.16
N LYS A 47 14.11 -5.59 22.26
CA LYS A 47 15.20 -4.80 22.86
C LYS A 47 16.41 -5.68 23.21
N THR A 48 16.17 -6.83 23.84
CA THR A 48 17.24 -7.78 24.19
C THR A 48 18.01 -8.25 22.98
N ARG A 49 17.31 -8.58 21.89
CA ARG A 49 17.92 -9.05 20.65
C ARG A 49 18.65 -7.93 19.90
N MET A 50 18.09 -6.73 19.86
CA MET A 50 18.71 -5.54 19.28
C MET A 50 20.02 -5.17 19.98
N SER A 51 20.10 -5.29 21.31
CA SER A 51 21.33 -5.03 22.07
C SER A 51 22.48 -5.99 21.75
N ARG A 52 22.21 -7.11 21.06
CA ARG A 52 23.23 -8.07 20.62
C ARG A 52 23.75 -7.81 19.21
N LEU A 53 23.16 -6.87 18.48
CA LEU A 53 23.60 -6.51 17.13
C LEU A 53 24.95 -5.79 17.17
N ARG A 54 25.90 -6.26 16.37
CA ARG A 54 27.23 -5.69 16.20
C ARG A 54 27.20 -4.65 15.10
N VAL A 55 27.39 -3.38 15.47
CA VAL A 55 27.53 -2.26 14.54
C VAL A 55 29.01 -2.11 14.18
N GLY A 56 29.34 -2.14 12.89
CA GLY A 56 30.75 -2.19 12.49
C GLY A 56 31.00 -2.13 10.98
N SER A 57 32.24 -2.43 10.60
CA SER A 57 32.66 -2.43 9.20
C SER A 57 31.87 -3.48 8.39
N PRO A 58 31.33 -3.14 7.21
CA PRO A 58 30.63 -4.09 6.36
C PRO A 58 31.54 -5.16 5.76
N LEU A 59 32.87 -5.01 5.88
CA LEU A 59 33.86 -6.01 5.46
C LEU A 59 34.16 -7.06 6.54
N ASP A 60 33.75 -6.81 7.79
CA ASP A 60 33.84 -7.80 8.86
C ASP A 60 32.61 -8.71 8.80
N LYS A 61 32.82 -10.01 8.65
CA LYS A 61 31.76 -11.03 8.63
C LYS A 61 31.01 -11.15 9.96
N ASN A 62 31.53 -10.54 11.01
CA ASN A 62 30.90 -10.43 12.32
C ASN A 62 30.02 -9.19 12.46
N THR A 63 29.99 -8.28 11.49
CA THR A 63 29.11 -7.11 11.56
C THR A 63 27.69 -7.51 11.19
N ASP A 64 26.74 -7.12 12.03
CA ASP A 64 25.32 -7.27 11.73
C ASP A 64 24.77 -5.97 11.08
N ILE A 65 25.29 -4.81 11.48
CA ILE A 65 24.83 -3.48 11.01
C ILE A 65 25.99 -2.66 10.44
N GLY A 66 25.96 -2.45 9.13
CA GLY A 66 26.87 -1.56 8.42
C GLY A 66 26.46 -0.08 8.47
N PRO A 67 27.21 0.80 7.77
CA PRO A 67 26.84 2.20 7.60
C PRO A 67 25.68 2.35 6.61
N LEU A 68 24.90 3.41 6.76
CA LEU A 68 24.01 3.89 5.71
C LEU A 68 24.78 4.28 4.46
N VAL A 69 24.09 4.31 3.32
CA VAL A 69 24.71 4.52 2.00
C VAL A 69 25.47 5.84 1.90
N ASP A 70 24.94 6.93 2.46
CA ASP A 70 25.55 8.26 2.41
C ASP A 70 25.10 9.18 3.58
N LEU A 71 25.69 10.39 3.61
CA LEU A 71 25.35 11.41 4.61
C LEU A 71 23.91 11.91 4.50
N THR A 72 23.40 12.08 3.28
CA THR A 72 22.03 12.53 3.03
C THR A 72 21.03 11.58 3.67
N GLN A 73 21.26 10.28 3.54
CA GLN A 73 20.42 9.24 4.12
C GLN A 73 20.54 9.23 5.65
N LEU A 74 21.75 9.39 6.19
CA LEU A 74 21.94 9.52 7.63
C LEU A 74 21.18 10.71 8.22
N ASP A 75 21.26 11.87 7.57
CA ASP A 75 20.58 13.09 8.00
C ASP A 75 19.06 12.95 7.88
N ARG A 76 18.56 12.33 6.80
CA ARG A 76 17.14 12.00 6.64
C ARG A 76 16.64 11.12 7.78
N VAL A 77 17.32 10.01 8.06
CA VAL A 77 16.92 9.07 9.12
C VAL A 77 16.91 9.77 10.47
N LYS A 78 17.97 10.52 10.81
CA LYS A 78 18.03 11.32 12.05
C LYS A 78 16.88 12.32 12.15
N GLY A 79 16.59 13.03 11.06
CA GLY A 79 15.50 14.01 10.98
C GLY A 79 14.14 13.37 11.25
N LEU A 80 13.84 12.23 10.63
CA LEU A 80 12.58 11.51 10.83
C LEU A 80 12.44 10.97 12.25
N VAL A 81 13.51 10.40 12.83
CA VAL A 81 13.51 9.91 14.21
C VAL A 81 13.28 11.06 15.20
N ALA A 82 13.95 12.19 15.00
CA ALA A 82 13.78 13.38 15.84
C ALA A 82 12.37 13.95 15.75
N GLU A 83 11.78 13.99 14.55
CA GLU A 83 10.40 14.46 14.34
C GLU A 83 9.37 13.50 14.93
N GLY A 84 9.57 12.19 14.76
CA GLY A 84 8.73 11.17 15.39
C GLY A 84 8.73 11.28 16.91
N ALA A 85 9.89 11.56 17.51
CA ALA A 85 10.01 11.79 18.95
C ALA A 85 9.26 13.04 19.42
N LYS A 86 9.33 14.16 18.67
CA LYS A 86 8.53 15.36 18.96
C LYS A 86 7.02 15.09 18.89
N GLN A 87 6.61 14.17 18.03
CA GLN A 87 5.22 13.72 17.88
C GLN A 87 4.82 12.63 18.90
N GLY A 88 5.63 12.40 19.94
CA GLY A 88 5.30 11.56 21.08
C GLY A 88 5.85 10.13 21.04
N ALA A 89 6.61 9.75 20.02
CA ALA A 89 7.25 8.42 19.98
C ALA A 89 8.39 8.33 21.00
N VAL A 90 8.50 7.19 21.68
CA VAL A 90 9.63 6.87 22.56
C VAL A 90 10.64 6.04 21.78
N CYS A 91 11.72 6.68 21.35
CA CYS A 91 12.80 6.07 20.58
C CYS A 91 13.87 5.47 21.49
N TRP A 92 13.89 4.14 21.59
CA TRP A 92 14.93 3.40 22.30
C TRP A 92 16.03 2.97 21.33
N GLN A 93 17.28 3.04 21.77
CA GLN A 93 18.47 2.58 21.05
C GLN A 93 19.36 1.76 22.00
N PRO A 94 20.11 0.77 21.50
CA PRO A 94 21.05 0.02 22.33
C PRO A 94 22.25 0.91 22.72
N ASP A 95 22.81 0.67 23.91
CA ASP A 95 24.01 1.36 24.39
C ASP A 95 25.26 0.73 23.75
N VAL A 96 25.54 1.14 22.52
CA VAL A 96 26.65 0.64 21.71
C VAL A 96 27.40 1.83 21.12
N ALA A 97 28.73 1.78 21.18
CA ALA A 97 29.57 2.80 20.56
C ALA A 97 29.48 2.70 19.03
N LEU A 98 29.20 3.82 18.37
CA LEU A 98 29.29 3.90 16.91
C LEU A 98 30.76 4.00 16.47
N PRO A 99 31.12 3.42 15.30
CA PRO A 99 32.42 3.65 14.70
C PRO A 99 32.72 5.15 14.51
N SER A 100 33.99 5.53 14.65
CA SER A 100 34.42 6.95 14.61
C SER A 100 34.35 7.60 13.23
N SER A 101 34.23 6.80 12.17
CA SER A 101 34.11 7.26 10.78
C SER A 101 33.10 6.42 10.02
N GLY A 102 32.42 7.02 9.04
CA GLY A 102 31.33 6.40 8.27
C GLY A 102 29.94 6.87 8.71
N TYR A 103 28.92 6.49 7.95
CA TYR A 103 27.56 6.99 8.12
C TYR A 103 26.70 6.04 8.96
N TYR A 104 27.06 5.86 10.23
CA TYR A 104 26.36 4.91 11.09
C TYR A 104 25.17 5.55 11.82
N HIS A 105 24.10 4.78 11.95
CA HIS A 105 22.95 5.08 12.79
C HIS A 105 22.65 3.87 13.67
N LEU A 106 22.38 4.07 14.96
CA LEU A 106 22.02 2.98 15.84
C LEU A 106 20.66 2.38 15.45
N PRO A 107 20.48 1.06 15.61
CA PRO A 107 19.15 0.44 15.61
C PRO A 107 18.19 1.18 16.54
N THR A 108 17.06 1.67 16.02
CA THR A 108 16.07 2.42 16.80
C THR A 108 14.74 1.68 16.86
N LEU A 109 14.23 1.46 18.06
CA LEU A 109 12.88 0.97 18.31
C LEU A 109 12.02 2.13 18.84
N ALA A 110 11.12 2.64 18.00
CA ALA A 110 10.14 3.64 18.40
C ALA A 110 8.87 2.94 18.92
N THR A 111 8.51 3.23 20.16
CA THR A 111 7.30 2.72 20.84
C THR A 111 6.34 3.85 21.17
N GLY A 112 5.08 3.52 21.47
CA GLY A 112 4.05 4.53 21.70
C GLY A 112 3.72 5.36 20.45
N VAL A 113 3.96 4.79 19.26
CA VAL A 113 3.74 5.48 17.99
C VAL A 113 2.24 5.54 17.73
N SER A 114 1.69 6.73 17.50
CA SER A 114 0.31 6.88 17.06
C SER A 114 0.20 6.67 15.53
N PRO A 115 -0.97 6.27 15.01
CA PRO A 115 -1.15 6.11 13.56
C PRO A 115 -0.85 7.38 12.74
N ALA A 116 -0.98 8.57 13.34
CA ALA A 116 -0.69 9.85 12.67
C ALA A 116 0.78 10.28 12.77
N ASN A 117 1.62 9.58 13.55
CA ASN A 117 3.02 9.90 13.70
C ASN A 117 3.77 9.68 12.38
N ILE A 118 4.74 10.54 12.08
CA ILE A 118 5.54 10.48 10.85
C ILE A 118 6.23 9.12 10.66
N LEU A 119 6.66 8.46 11.74
CA LEU A 119 7.31 7.15 11.68
C LEU A 119 6.35 6.01 11.29
N ALA A 120 5.03 6.21 11.40
CA ALA A 120 4.02 5.25 10.95
C ALA A 120 3.56 5.50 9.50
N GLN A 121 3.76 6.72 8.99
CA GLN A 121 3.24 7.19 7.70
C GLN A 121 4.31 7.25 6.60
N GLU A 122 5.53 7.66 6.96
CA GLU A 122 6.63 7.87 6.03
C GLU A 122 7.62 6.72 6.03
N GLU A 123 8.21 6.47 4.87
CA GLU A 123 9.26 5.48 4.73
C GLU A 123 10.60 6.06 5.21
N VAL A 124 11.14 5.45 6.27
CA VAL A 124 12.37 5.91 6.91
C VAL A 124 13.62 5.51 6.11
N PHE A 125 13.61 4.33 5.46
CA PHE A 125 14.78 3.75 4.78
C PHE A 125 16.04 3.74 5.67
N GLY A 126 15.89 3.29 6.90
CA GLY A 126 16.96 3.22 7.89
C GLY A 126 16.65 2.18 8.96
N PRO A 127 17.59 1.93 9.89
CA PRO A 127 17.47 0.89 10.91
C PRO A 127 16.50 1.30 12.04
N VAL A 128 15.26 1.67 11.69
CA VAL A 128 14.23 2.23 12.57
C VAL A 128 12.95 1.42 12.46
N LEU A 129 12.42 1.01 13.61
CA LEU A 129 11.16 0.28 13.72
C LEU A 129 10.12 1.09 14.49
N ALA A 130 8.99 1.40 13.85
CA ALA A 130 7.85 2.04 14.47
C ALA A 130 6.85 1.00 14.99
N THR A 131 6.54 1.02 16.28
CA THR A 131 5.68 0.02 16.93
C THR A 131 4.36 0.63 17.37
N MET A 132 3.27 -0.01 16.94
CA MET A 132 1.90 0.26 17.36
C MET A 132 1.25 -1.02 17.89
N THR A 133 0.25 -0.87 18.76
CA THR A 133 -0.53 -2.00 19.27
C THR A 133 -1.89 -2.08 18.59
N PHE A 134 -2.51 -3.26 18.66
CA PHE A 134 -3.90 -3.48 18.29
C PHE A 134 -4.56 -4.45 19.26
N ARG A 135 -5.90 -4.43 19.33
CA ARG A 135 -6.72 -5.23 20.24
C ARG A 135 -7.33 -6.43 19.55
N ASN A 136 -7.82 -6.24 18.33
CA ASN A 136 -8.49 -7.26 17.54
C ASN A 136 -7.99 -7.29 16.09
N THR A 137 -8.40 -8.34 15.39
CA THR A 137 -7.98 -8.62 14.02
C THR A 137 -8.39 -7.51 13.05
N GLU A 138 -9.59 -6.95 13.21
CA GLU A 138 -10.11 -5.89 12.35
C GLU A 138 -9.28 -4.61 12.49
N GLU A 139 -8.93 -4.23 13.71
CA GLU A 139 -8.07 -3.08 14.01
C GLU A 139 -6.65 -3.29 13.45
N ALA A 140 -6.11 -4.53 13.52
CA ALA A 140 -4.82 -4.85 12.91
C ALA A 140 -4.83 -4.64 11.39
N VAL A 141 -5.88 -5.11 10.71
CA VAL A 141 -6.07 -4.95 9.25
C VAL A 141 -6.25 -3.48 8.89
N GLU A 142 -7.03 -2.72 9.66
CA GLU A 142 -7.24 -1.29 9.45
C GLU A 142 -5.93 -0.52 9.58
N LEU A 143 -5.17 -0.73 10.67
CA LEU A 143 -3.88 -0.09 10.90
C LEU A 143 -2.85 -0.45 9.83
N ALA A 144 -2.77 -1.72 9.44
CA ALA A 144 -1.83 -2.17 8.39
C ALA A 144 -2.13 -1.50 7.04
N ASN A 145 -3.42 -1.35 6.72
CA ASN A 145 -3.90 -0.75 5.48
C ASN A 145 -3.94 0.78 5.51
N ASN A 146 -3.75 1.43 6.67
CA ASN A 146 -3.74 2.88 6.85
C ASN A 146 -2.41 3.50 6.39
N THR A 147 -2.15 3.42 5.09
CA THR A 147 -0.97 3.97 4.44
C THR A 147 -1.22 4.19 2.95
N ARG A 148 -0.45 5.06 2.31
CA ARG A 148 -0.46 5.21 0.85
C ARG A 148 0.29 4.08 0.12
N TYR A 149 1.07 3.28 0.85
CA TYR A 149 1.86 2.18 0.32
C TYR A 149 1.12 0.84 0.35
N GLY A 150 1.69 -0.17 -0.31
CA GLY A 150 1.13 -1.52 -0.39
C GLY A 150 2.06 -2.52 -1.06
N LEU A 151 3.30 -2.65 -0.57
CA LEU A 151 4.31 -3.51 -1.19
C LEU A 151 4.31 -4.93 -0.63
N ALA A 152 4.78 -5.09 0.61
CA ALA A 152 4.86 -6.37 1.30
C ALA A 152 4.30 -6.27 2.72
N ALA A 153 3.83 -7.39 3.25
CA ALA A 153 3.42 -7.52 4.65
C ALA A 153 3.81 -8.89 5.22
N SER A 154 3.85 -8.99 6.55
CA SER A 154 4.12 -10.23 7.26
C SER A 154 3.09 -10.43 8.37
N VAL A 155 2.54 -11.64 8.47
CA VAL A 155 1.56 -12.04 9.49
C VAL A 155 2.19 -13.15 10.32
N TRP A 156 2.15 -12.99 11.64
CA TRP A 156 2.70 -13.95 12.60
C TRP A 156 1.58 -14.45 13.53
N SER A 157 1.29 -15.75 13.47
CA SER A 157 0.27 -16.46 14.27
C SER A 157 0.48 -17.97 14.09
N GLU A 158 0.37 -18.76 15.16
CA GLU A 158 0.37 -20.22 15.07
C GLU A 158 -0.98 -20.80 14.61
N ASN A 159 -2.04 -19.98 14.60
CA ASN A 159 -3.34 -20.38 14.10
C ASN A 159 -3.44 -20.15 12.58
N VAL A 160 -3.44 -21.26 11.83
CA VAL A 160 -3.58 -21.27 10.37
C VAL A 160 -4.83 -20.53 9.86
N ASN A 161 -5.96 -20.61 10.59
CA ASN A 161 -7.18 -19.92 10.17
C ASN A 161 -7.02 -18.41 10.30
N LEU A 162 -6.44 -17.94 11.41
CA LEU A 162 -6.22 -16.51 11.64
C LEU A 162 -5.24 -15.94 10.61
N ALA A 163 -4.11 -16.61 10.40
CA ALA A 163 -3.12 -16.17 9.44
C ALA A 163 -3.69 -16.08 8.01
N LEU A 164 -4.38 -17.12 7.55
CA LEU A 164 -5.00 -17.17 6.20
C LEU A 164 -6.25 -16.29 6.08
N HIS A 165 -6.91 -15.96 7.18
CA HIS A 165 -8.02 -14.99 7.19
C HIS A 165 -7.50 -13.55 7.04
N VAL A 166 -6.40 -13.21 7.69
CA VAL A 166 -5.82 -11.85 7.67
C VAL A 166 -5.09 -11.56 6.37
N ALA A 167 -4.28 -12.50 5.88
CA ALA A 167 -3.44 -12.32 4.70
C ALA A 167 -4.16 -11.68 3.48
N PRO A 168 -5.33 -12.16 3.01
CA PRO A 168 -6.02 -11.58 1.85
C PRO A 168 -6.63 -10.19 2.11
N GLN A 169 -6.76 -9.78 3.37
CA GLN A 169 -7.31 -8.47 3.73
C GLN A 169 -6.26 -7.36 3.67
N LEU A 170 -4.97 -7.71 3.78
CA LEU A 170 -3.85 -6.79 3.66
C LEU A 170 -3.70 -6.31 2.22
N LYS A 171 -3.66 -4.98 2.02
CA LYS A 171 -3.51 -4.35 0.70
C LYS A 171 -2.02 -4.24 0.36
N ALA A 172 -1.39 -5.41 0.20
CA ALA A 172 0.00 -5.58 -0.21
C ALA A 172 0.08 -6.48 -1.44
N GLY A 173 1.15 -6.36 -2.23
CA GLY A 173 1.36 -7.26 -3.35
C GLY A 173 1.95 -8.61 -2.95
N VAL A 174 2.62 -8.68 -1.80
CA VAL A 174 3.14 -9.92 -1.20
C VAL A 174 2.78 -9.96 0.29
N VAL A 175 2.38 -11.14 0.78
CA VAL A 175 2.13 -11.39 2.20
C VAL A 175 2.84 -12.68 2.59
N TRP A 176 3.72 -12.59 3.59
CA TRP A 176 4.37 -13.75 4.20
C TRP A 176 3.66 -14.16 5.49
N VAL A 177 3.53 -15.46 5.72
CA VAL A 177 2.98 -16.03 6.96
C VAL A 177 4.12 -16.69 7.72
N ASN A 178 4.29 -16.31 8.99
CA ASN A 178 5.34 -16.79 9.90
C ASN A 178 6.75 -16.68 9.31
N GLY A 179 7.00 -15.59 8.60
CA GLY A 179 8.26 -15.27 7.96
C GLY A 179 8.24 -13.88 7.35
N THR A 180 9.39 -13.39 6.88
CA THR A 180 9.51 -12.11 6.18
C THR A 180 10.68 -12.14 5.21
N ASN A 181 10.68 -11.25 4.21
CA ASN A 181 11.76 -11.11 3.22
C ASN A 181 12.10 -12.42 2.48
N MET A 182 11.11 -13.26 2.25
CA MET A 182 11.27 -14.51 1.51
C MET A 182 11.07 -14.25 0.02
N PHE A 183 12.15 -14.33 -0.74
CA PHE A 183 12.17 -14.12 -2.18
C PHE A 183 12.54 -15.40 -2.91
N ASP A 184 11.87 -15.64 -4.03
CA ASP A 184 12.19 -16.71 -4.97
C ASP A 184 12.00 -16.20 -6.39
N ALA A 185 12.88 -16.61 -7.32
CA ALA A 185 12.85 -16.15 -8.70
C ALA A 185 11.56 -16.55 -9.44
N ALA A 186 10.85 -17.59 -8.98
CA ALA A 186 9.59 -18.04 -9.52
C ALA A 186 8.36 -17.31 -8.93
N CYS A 187 8.54 -16.49 -7.89
CA CYS A 187 7.46 -15.75 -7.25
C CYS A 187 7.46 -14.28 -7.68
N GLY A 188 6.39 -13.84 -8.35
CA GLY A 188 6.22 -12.44 -8.73
C GLY A 188 6.10 -11.51 -7.50
N PHE A 189 6.92 -10.47 -7.45
CA PHE A 189 6.93 -9.43 -6.43
C PHE A 189 6.56 -8.07 -7.04
N GLY A 190 5.79 -7.24 -6.35
CA GLY A 190 5.47 -5.89 -6.80
C GLY A 190 4.40 -5.21 -5.96
N GLY A 191 4.17 -3.93 -6.21
CA GLY A 191 3.36 -3.07 -5.33
C GLY A 191 1.87 -2.99 -5.65
N TYR A 192 1.17 -2.35 -4.71
CA TYR A 192 -0.14 -1.72 -4.82
C TYR A 192 -0.01 -0.23 -4.46
N ARG A 193 -0.99 0.59 -4.87
CA ARG A 193 -1.09 2.02 -4.52
C ARG A 193 0.16 2.80 -4.94
N GLU A 194 0.75 3.59 -4.05
CA GLU A 194 1.95 4.38 -4.33
C GLU A 194 3.24 3.56 -4.30
N SER A 195 3.18 2.25 -4.00
CA SER A 195 4.32 1.33 -4.15
C SER A 195 4.56 0.89 -5.60
N GLY A 196 3.83 1.45 -6.56
CA GLY A 196 3.98 1.17 -7.99
C GLY A 196 3.02 0.11 -8.52
N PHE A 197 3.28 -0.33 -9.75
CA PHE A 197 2.49 -1.32 -10.49
C PHE A 197 3.41 -2.27 -11.27
N GLY A 198 2.86 -3.37 -11.76
CA GLY A 198 3.61 -4.46 -12.41
C GLY A 198 4.13 -5.49 -11.40
N ARG A 199 4.77 -6.54 -11.93
CA ARG A 199 5.43 -7.59 -11.14
C ARG A 199 6.79 -7.93 -11.72
N GLU A 200 7.75 -8.23 -10.85
CA GLU A 200 9.08 -8.73 -11.19
C GLU A 200 9.25 -10.14 -10.65
N GLY A 201 9.86 -11.04 -11.44
CA GLY A 201 9.97 -12.46 -11.10
C GLY A 201 8.73 -13.28 -11.48
N GLY A 202 8.89 -14.60 -11.44
CA GLY A 202 7.87 -15.55 -11.84
C GLY A 202 7.50 -15.47 -13.31
N ARG A 203 6.42 -16.18 -13.66
CA ARG A 203 5.84 -16.11 -15.00
C ARG A 203 5.07 -14.81 -15.19
N GLU A 204 4.53 -14.28 -14.10
CA GLU A 204 3.77 -13.04 -14.02
C GLU A 204 4.61 -11.86 -14.51
N GLY A 205 5.85 -11.72 -14.02
CA GLY A 205 6.74 -10.64 -14.44
C GLY A 205 7.21 -10.75 -15.89
N MET A 206 7.20 -11.94 -16.50
CA MET A 206 7.51 -12.07 -17.92
C MET A 206 6.47 -11.36 -18.80
N PHE A 207 5.21 -11.30 -18.39
CA PHE A 207 4.17 -10.64 -19.16
C PHE A 207 4.38 -9.14 -19.30
N GLU A 208 5.13 -8.50 -18.39
CA GLU A 208 5.51 -7.09 -18.49
C GLU A 208 6.47 -6.81 -19.66
N TYR A 209 7.19 -7.84 -20.13
CA TYR A 209 8.15 -7.75 -21.23
C TYR A 209 7.68 -8.41 -22.53
N LEU A 210 6.46 -8.98 -22.53
CA LEU A 210 5.89 -9.64 -23.70
C LEU A 210 4.78 -8.78 -24.30
N SER A 211 4.79 -8.66 -25.62
CA SER A 211 3.67 -8.11 -26.38
C SER A 211 2.90 -9.23 -27.07
N ALA A 212 1.56 -9.15 -27.07
CA ALA A 212 0.73 -10.12 -27.73
C ALA A 212 1.01 -10.12 -29.25
N LYS A 213 1.28 -11.30 -29.83
CA LYS A 213 1.40 -11.49 -31.29
C LYS A 213 0.04 -11.60 -32.01
N LEU A 214 -1.06 -11.27 -31.33
CA LEU A 214 -2.39 -11.38 -31.92
C LEU A 214 -2.54 -10.32 -33.02
N PRO A 215 -3.24 -10.62 -34.13
CA PRO A 215 -3.65 -9.56 -35.04
C PRO A 215 -4.54 -8.64 -34.23
N LEU A 216 -4.03 -7.44 -33.93
CA LEU A 216 -4.86 -6.35 -33.44
C LEU A 216 -6.02 -6.25 -34.45
N GLY A 217 -7.25 -6.34 -33.96
CA GLY A 217 -8.41 -6.06 -34.81
C GLY A 217 -8.23 -4.73 -35.53
N PRO A 218 -9.00 -4.46 -36.61
CA PRO A 218 -8.86 -3.20 -37.34
C PRO A 218 -8.87 -2.04 -36.35
N VAL A 219 -7.85 -1.17 -36.45
CA VAL A 219 -7.70 0.00 -35.56
C VAL A 219 -9.02 0.76 -35.59
N ILE A 220 -9.75 0.72 -34.47
CA ILE A 220 -10.99 1.48 -34.31
C ILE A 220 -10.59 2.95 -34.24
N LYS A 221 -10.64 3.64 -35.38
CA LYS A 221 -10.43 5.08 -35.41
C LYS A 221 -11.59 5.74 -34.66
N PRO A 222 -11.32 6.65 -33.71
CA PRO A 222 -12.38 7.44 -33.09
C PRO A 222 -13.22 8.09 -34.20
N ALA A 223 -14.54 8.02 -34.08
CA ALA A 223 -15.41 8.77 -34.96
C ALA A 223 -15.05 10.26 -34.84
N THR A 224 -14.75 10.92 -35.95
CA THR A 224 -14.59 12.37 -35.96
C THR A 224 -15.92 13.00 -35.56
N ALA A 225 -15.88 13.88 -34.55
CA ALA A 225 -17.07 14.61 -34.13
C ALA A 225 -17.70 15.30 -35.36
N SER A 226 -18.99 15.10 -35.56
CA SER A 226 -19.73 15.83 -36.59
C SER A 226 -19.68 17.31 -36.25
N ALA A 227 -19.00 18.11 -37.07
CA ALA A 227 -18.99 19.56 -36.97
C ALA A 227 -20.30 20.20 -37.45
N GLN A 228 -21.29 19.39 -37.88
CA GLN A 228 -22.55 19.92 -38.38
C GLN A 228 -23.49 20.28 -37.22
N PRO A 229 -24.11 21.47 -37.25
CA PRO A 229 -25.17 21.84 -36.33
C PRO A 229 -26.27 20.77 -36.36
N VAL A 230 -26.72 20.33 -35.17
CA VAL A 230 -27.86 19.42 -35.08
C VAL A 230 -29.11 20.18 -35.50
N GLU A 231 -29.79 19.69 -36.53
CA GLU A 231 -31.06 20.29 -36.97
C GLU A 231 -32.08 20.10 -35.83
N GLN A 232 -32.45 21.22 -35.18
CA GLN A 232 -33.45 21.21 -34.13
C GLN A 232 -34.78 20.79 -34.74
N ALA A 233 -35.38 19.73 -34.20
CA ALA A 233 -36.68 19.27 -34.67
C ALA A 233 -37.73 20.37 -34.40
N GLU A 234 -38.56 20.67 -35.41
CA GLU A 234 -39.79 21.43 -35.19
C GLU A 234 -40.64 20.73 -34.13
N SER A 235 -41.21 21.53 -33.23
CA SER A 235 -41.76 21.14 -31.94
C SER A 235 -42.61 19.87 -31.97
N ASP A 236 -42.09 18.78 -31.37
CA ASP A 236 -42.89 17.70 -30.82
C ASP A 236 -42.36 17.35 -29.42
N ALA A 237 -43.25 17.45 -28.44
CA ALA A 237 -43.03 17.49 -26.99
C ALA A 237 -42.61 16.14 -26.34
N ILE A 238 -41.66 15.41 -26.95
CA ILE A 238 -41.22 14.09 -26.48
C ILE A 238 -39.93 14.22 -25.68
N ASP A 239 -39.97 13.86 -24.39
CA ASP A 239 -38.78 13.74 -23.53
C ASP A 239 -37.88 12.60 -24.03
N ARG A 240 -36.78 12.98 -24.69
CA ARG A 240 -35.73 12.08 -25.18
C ARG A 240 -34.37 12.44 -24.59
N THR A 241 -34.36 12.97 -23.36
CA THR A 241 -33.13 13.40 -22.68
C THR A 241 -32.64 12.31 -21.74
N ALA A 242 -31.59 11.60 -22.17
CA ALA A 242 -30.95 10.56 -21.38
C ALA A 242 -30.22 11.16 -20.17
N LYS A 243 -30.25 10.39 -19.07
CA LYS A 243 -29.63 10.71 -17.78
C LYS A 243 -28.32 9.93 -17.61
N LEU A 244 -27.53 10.30 -16.61
CA LEU A 244 -26.38 9.48 -16.17
C LEU A 244 -26.88 8.29 -15.36
N PHE A 245 -26.09 7.22 -15.25
CA PHE A 245 -26.39 6.07 -14.39
C PHE A 245 -25.33 5.96 -13.30
N ILE A 246 -25.69 6.34 -12.07
CA ILE A 246 -24.76 6.41 -10.93
C ILE A 246 -25.42 5.75 -9.73
N GLY A 247 -24.72 4.79 -9.12
CA GLY A 247 -25.19 4.10 -7.91
C GLY A 247 -26.50 3.34 -8.11
N GLY A 248 -26.66 2.65 -9.24
CA GLY A 248 -27.82 1.81 -9.51
C GLY A 248 -29.10 2.56 -9.94
N LYS A 249 -29.03 3.87 -10.19
CA LYS A 249 -30.18 4.68 -10.62
C LYS A 249 -29.80 5.72 -11.66
N GLN A 250 -30.82 6.20 -12.37
CA GLN A 250 -30.66 7.35 -13.26
C GLN A 250 -30.55 8.65 -12.44
N VAL A 251 -29.59 9.50 -12.80
CA VAL A 251 -29.37 10.81 -12.16
C VAL A 251 -29.18 11.91 -13.21
N ARG A 252 -29.64 13.12 -12.91
CA ARG A 252 -29.39 14.29 -13.76
C ARG A 252 -27.90 14.65 -13.70
N PRO A 253 -27.30 15.14 -14.79
CA PRO A 253 -25.95 15.71 -14.73
C PRO A 253 -25.96 16.91 -13.78
N ASP A 254 -24.93 17.04 -12.96
CA ASP A 254 -24.82 18.12 -11.96
C ASP A 254 -24.97 19.51 -12.57
N GLY A 255 -24.37 19.75 -13.74
CA GLY A 255 -24.46 21.02 -14.45
C GLY A 255 -25.85 21.30 -15.07
N ASN A 256 -26.77 20.34 -15.05
CA ASN A 256 -28.09 20.40 -15.72
C ASN A 256 -28.03 20.72 -17.22
N TYR A 257 -26.88 20.48 -17.87
CA TYR A 257 -26.73 20.63 -19.32
C TYR A 257 -26.82 19.27 -20.01
N SER A 258 -27.29 19.28 -21.25
CA SER A 258 -27.32 18.12 -22.15
C SER A 258 -26.65 18.47 -23.48
N ILE A 259 -26.15 17.45 -24.17
CA ILE A 259 -25.61 17.54 -25.53
C ILE A 259 -26.63 16.91 -26.48
N ALA A 260 -26.94 17.61 -27.57
CA ALA A 260 -27.77 17.08 -28.64
C ALA A 260 -27.01 15.98 -29.40
N VAL A 261 -27.66 14.84 -29.60
CA VAL A 261 -27.16 13.72 -30.40
C VAL A 261 -27.88 13.70 -31.73
N ALA A 262 -27.13 13.76 -32.83
CA ALA A 262 -27.67 13.69 -34.18
C ALA A 262 -27.63 12.27 -34.76
N THR A 263 -28.57 11.97 -35.65
CA THR A 263 -28.49 10.83 -36.55
C THR A 263 -27.44 11.07 -37.64
N ALA A 264 -27.07 10.02 -38.40
CA ALA A 264 -26.15 10.14 -39.54
C ALA A 264 -26.62 11.13 -40.63
N LYS A 265 -27.92 11.50 -40.63
CA LYS A 265 -28.51 12.48 -41.55
C LYS A 265 -28.66 13.87 -40.94
N GLY A 266 -28.07 14.15 -39.77
CA GLY A 266 -28.09 15.46 -39.11
C GLY A 266 -29.32 15.77 -38.25
N LYS A 267 -30.35 14.91 -38.26
CA LYS A 267 -31.58 15.08 -37.46
C LYS A 267 -31.36 14.79 -35.97
N LEU A 268 -32.02 15.54 -35.07
CA LEU A 268 -32.00 15.30 -33.63
C LEU A 268 -32.54 13.89 -33.27
N ALA A 269 -31.65 13.03 -32.79
CA ALA A 269 -31.97 11.71 -32.27
C ALA A 269 -32.47 11.79 -30.81
N GLY A 270 -31.84 12.64 -30.00
CA GLY A 270 -32.16 12.85 -28.58
C GLY A 270 -31.06 13.68 -27.91
N GLU A 271 -31.01 13.65 -26.59
CA GLU A 271 -29.99 14.36 -25.82
C GLU A 271 -29.34 13.44 -24.78
N VAL A 272 -28.09 13.73 -24.43
CA VAL A 272 -27.34 13.03 -23.37
C VAL A 272 -26.83 14.03 -22.34
N GLY A 273 -26.92 13.69 -21.06
CA GLY A 273 -26.43 14.56 -19.99
C GLY A 273 -24.92 14.87 -20.13
N LEU A 274 -24.56 16.16 -20.07
CA LEU A 274 -23.18 16.62 -20.06
C LEU A 274 -22.60 16.45 -18.66
N GLY A 275 -21.91 15.33 -18.43
CA GLY A 275 -21.28 15.02 -17.14
C GLY A 275 -20.14 15.98 -16.79
N SER A 276 -19.97 16.21 -15.49
CA SER A 276 -18.97 17.09 -14.90
C SER A 276 -18.04 16.33 -13.95
N ARG A 277 -17.03 17.02 -13.41
CA ARG A 277 -16.18 16.48 -12.34
C ARG A 277 -16.98 16.07 -11.10
N LYS A 278 -18.12 16.72 -10.81
CA LYS A 278 -18.96 16.34 -9.66
C LYS A 278 -19.67 15.02 -9.91
N ASP A 279 -20.18 14.77 -11.11
CA ASP A 279 -20.78 13.48 -11.47
C ASP A 279 -19.77 12.33 -11.36
N ILE A 280 -18.51 12.57 -11.75
CA ILE A 280 -17.42 11.59 -11.55
C ILE A 280 -17.17 11.35 -10.06
N ARG A 281 -17.15 12.39 -9.22
CA ARG A 281 -17.01 12.25 -7.77
C ARG A 281 -18.13 11.39 -7.19
N ASP A 282 -19.37 11.66 -7.58
CA ASP A 282 -20.54 10.93 -7.09
C ASP A 282 -20.50 9.46 -7.55
N ALA A 283 -20.02 9.19 -8.77
CA ALA A 283 -19.77 7.84 -9.26
C ALA A 283 -18.69 7.11 -8.47
N VAL A 284 -17.58 7.77 -8.14
CA VAL A 284 -16.52 7.20 -7.29
C VAL A 284 -17.03 6.93 -5.89
N SER A 285 -17.80 7.86 -5.29
CA SER A 285 -18.44 7.66 -3.99
C SER A 285 -19.40 6.48 -3.98
N ALA A 286 -20.22 6.33 -5.04
CA ALA A 286 -21.11 5.19 -5.19
C ALA A 286 -20.35 3.86 -5.33
N ALA A 287 -19.26 3.84 -6.12
CA ALA A 287 -18.41 2.66 -6.27
C ALA A 287 -17.75 2.28 -4.93
N ARG A 288 -17.28 3.25 -4.14
CA ARG A 288 -16.71 3.02 -2.80
C ARG A 288 -17.74 2.54 -1.78
N ALA A 289 -19.00 2.95 -1.91
CA ALA A 289 -20.09 2.46 -1.06
C ALA A 289 -20.48 1.00 -1.37
N CYS A 290 -20.17 0.51 -2.58
CA CYS A 290 -20.45 -0.88 -2.98
C CYS A 290 -19.42 -1.87 -2.43
N LYS A 291 -19.44 -2.11 -1.12
CA LYS A 291 -18.51 -3.03 -0.43
C LYS A 291 -18.72 -4.51 -0.79
N ALA A 292 -19.94 -4.89 -1.16
CA ALA A 292 -20.28 -6.28 -1.44
C ALA A 292 -19.67 -6.80 -2.76
N TRP A 293 -19.42 -5.93 -3.74
CA TRP A 293 -18.94 -6.37 -5.05
C TRP A 293 -17.51 -6.96 -5.02
N PRO A 294 -16.51 -6.32 -4.39
CA PRO A 294 -15.17 -6.92 -4.26
C PRO A 294 -15.12 -8.20 -3.41
N GLU A 295 -16.11 -8.43 -2.55
CA GLU A 295 -16.20 -9.60 -1.66
C GLU A 295 -17.07 -10.72 -2.26
N ALA A 296 -17.77 -10.45 -3.35
CA ALA A 296 -18.66 -11.40 -3.98
C ALA A 296 -17.85 -12.57 -4.57
N THR A 297 -18.38 -13.78 -4.40
CA THR A 297 -17.88 -14.94 -5.14
C THR A 297 -18.14 -14.76 -6.63
N ALA A 298 -17.29 -15.33 -7.48
CA ALA A 298 -17.47 -15.28 -8.93
C ALA A 298 -18.77 -15.92 -9.45
N TYR A 299 -19.49 -16.68 -8.63
CA TYR A 299 -20.79 -17.27 -8.95
C TYR A 299 -21.96 -16.28 -8.86
N ASN A 300 -21.80 -15.17 -8.12
CA ASN A 300 -22.83 -14.15 -7.92
C ASN A 300 -22.95 -13.16 -9.09
#